data_AF-A0A5D3JKH3-F1
#
_entry.id   AF-A0A5D3JKH3-F1
#
_cell.length_a   1.000
_cell.length_b   1.000
_cell.length_c   1.000
_cell.angle_alpha   90.00
_cell.angle_beta   90.00
_cell.angle_gamma   90.00
#
_symmetry.space_group_name_H-M   'P 1'
#
loop_
_entity.id
_entity.type
_entity.pdbx_description
1 polymer ?
#
loop_
_entity_poly.entity_id
_entity_poly.type
_entity_poly.pdbx_seq_one_letter_code
_entity_poly.pdbx_strand_id
1 'polypeptide(L)'
;MRMTSRKKEILSYFEPDNLEWVTGEIGTPPFDVSGMAYLLHGMASFDKRHQLESTRRTLESMVAGGLLERVTVYESRQIKSGGETSATVVRYGLPGQCAVVRDNGGADKAIDGECWRVS
;
A
#
# COMPACT_ATOMS: atom_id res chain seq x y z
N MET A 1 10.89 5.36 18.77
CA MET A 1 11.33 5.26 17.37
C MET A 1 11.94 6.58 16.91
N ARG A 2 13.08 6.58 16.19
CA ARG A 2 13.67 7.82 15.64
C ARG A 2 12.99 8.19 14.31
N MET A 3 12.58 9.45 14.18
CA MET A 3 12.08 10.03 12.93
C MET A 3 13.26 10.43 12.04
N THR A 4 13.35 9.85 10.84
CA THR A 4 14.41 10.13 9.86
C THR A 4 13.83 10.85 8.66
N SER A 5 14.66 11.50 7.84
CA SER A 5 14.20 12.18 6.62
C SER A 5 13.41 11.24 5.72
N ARG A 6 13.87 9.98 5.56
CA ARG A 6 13.16 8.95 4.80
C ARG A 6 11.76 8.64 5.34
N LYS A 7 11.57 8.61 6.66
CA LYS A 7 10.23 8.37 7.25
C LYS A 7 9.30 9.56 7.02
N LYS A 8 9.83 10.78 7.07
CA LYS A 8 9.06 11.99 6.75
C LYS A 8 8.64 12.01 5.27
N GLU A 9 9.55 11.64 4.38
CA GLU A 9 9.28 11.51 2.95
C GLU A 9 8.18 10.47 2.68
N ILE A 10 8.24 9.29 3.31
CA ILE A 10 7.17 8.29 3.20
C ILE A 10 5.83 8.85 3.67
N LEU A 11 5.80 9.58 4.79
CA LEU A 11 4.58 10.21 5.29
C LEU A 11 4.05 11.29 4.35
N SER A 12 4.92 12.05 3.69
CA SER A 12 4.50 13.09 2.74
C SER A 12 3.71 12.53 1.55
N TYR A 13 3.94 11.28 1.15
CA TYR A 13 3.14 10.65 0.08
C TYR A 13 1.67 10.43 0.45
N PHE A 14 1.34 10.45 1.74
CA PHE A 14 -0.05 10.37 2.21
C PHE A 14 -0.69 11.75 2.43
N GLU A 15 0.08 12.84 2.30
CA GLU A 15 -0.47 14.20 2.38
C GLU A 15 -1.35 14.48 1.16
N PRO A 16 -2.48 15.19 1.30
CA PRO A 16 -3.45 15.40 0.22
C PRO A 16 -2.83 16.06 -1.01
N ASP A 17 -1.89 16.98 -0.81
CA ASP A 17 -1.17 17.68 -1.88
C ASP A 17 -0.34 16.72 -2.74
N ASN A 18 0.17 15.64 -2.14
CA ASN A 18 0.94 14.62 -2.85
C ASN A 18 0.10 13.42 -3.29
N LEU A 19 -1.01 13.19 -2.61
CA LEU A 19 -1.80 11.98 -2.80
C LEU A 19 -2.34 11.89 -4.23
N GLU A 20 -2.73 13.01 -4.83
CA GLU A 20 -3.24 13.05 -6.21
C GLU A 20 -2.21 12.45 -7.20
N TRP A 21 -0.98 12.96 -7.20
CA TRP A 21 0.05 12.46 -8.12
C TRP A 21 0.54 11.06 -7.74
N VAL A 22 0.65 10.76 -6.44
CA VAL A 22 1.03 9.41 -5.95
C VAL A 22 0.02 8.37 -6.41
N THR A 23 -1.28 8.68 -6.35
CA THR A 23 -2.33 7.76 -6.80
C THR A 23 -2.30 7.53 -8.30
N GLY A 24 -1.89 8.53 -9.08
CA GLY A 24 -1.66 8.39 -10.52
C GLY A 24 -0.50 7.45 -10.85
N GLU A 25 0.55 7.45 -10.03
CA GLU A 25 1.76 6.64 -10.26
C GLU A 25 1.63 5.20 -9.76
N ILE A 26 1.16 4.99 -8.52
CA ILE A 26 1.19 3.68 -7.84
C ILE A 26 -0.18 3.18 -7.37
N GLY A 27 -1.25 3.92 -7.71
CA GLY A 27 -2.62 3.60 -7.27
C GLY A 27 -2.95 4.16 -5.88
N THR A 28 -4.19 3.97 -5.43
CA THR A 28 -4.65 4.51 -4.15
C THR A 28 -4.07 3.77 -2.94
N PRO A 29 -3.86 4.46 -1.79
CA PRO A 29 -3.49 3.80 -0.54
C PRO A 29 -4.57 2.77 -0.12
N PRO A 30 -4.20 1.73 0.64
CA PRO A 30 -2.88 1.47 1.20
C PRO A 30 -1.88 0.98 0.15
N PHE A 31 -0.62 1.43 0.26
CA PHE A 31 0.42 1.23 -0.76
C PHE A 31 1.24 -0.03 -0.49
N ASP A 32 1.74 -0.68 -1.54
CA ASP A 32 2.61 -1.85 -1.42
C ASP A 32 4.11 -1.47 -1.31
N VAL A 33 4.96 -2.45 -1.01
CA VAL A 33 6.42 -2.24 -0.90
C VAL A 33 7.01 -1.78 -2.23
N SER A 34 6.52 -2.32 -3.35
CA SER A 34 7.01 -2.00 -4.71
C SER A 34 6.77 -0.53 -5.04
N GLY A 35 5.54 -0.05 -4.89
CA GLY A 35 5.18 1.34 -5.16
C GLY A 35 5.98 2.29 -4.27
N MET A 36 6.08 1.98 -2.97
CA MET A 36 6.90 2.79 -2.05
C MET A 36 8.39 2.81 -2.42
N ALA A 37 8.94 1.67 -2.84
CA ALA A 37 10.33 1.61 -3.29
C ALA A 37 10.54 2.38 -4.59
N TYR A 38 9.56 2.35 -5.49
CA TYR A 38 9.56 3.13 -6.72
C TYR A 38 9.55 4.63 -6.43
N LEU A 39 8.72 5.11 -5.51
CA LEU A 39 8.71 6.53 -5.15
C LEU A 39 10.04 7.01 -4.52
N LEU A 40 10.66 6.17 -3.68
CA LEU A 40 11.91 6.51 -3.00
C LEU A 40 13.18 6.39 -3.86
N HIS A 41 13.15 5.55 -4.89
CA HIS A 41 14.37 5.16 -5.61
C HIS A 41 14.23 5.22 -7.15
N GLY A 42 13.05 5.51 -7.66
CA GLY A 42 12.71 5.54 -9.09
C GLY A 42 12.62 4.15 -9.74
N MET A 43 12.54 4.11 -11.08
CA MET A 43 12.44 2.87 -11.87
C MET A 43 13.61 1.88 -11.63
N ALA A 44 14.78 2.37 -11.24
CA ALA A 44 15.96 1.52 -10.97
C ALA A 44 15.79 0.60 -9.74
N SER A 45 14.69 0.72 -9.01
CA SER A 45 14.40 -0.03 -7.79
C SER A 45 13.91 -1.46 -8.03
N PHE A 46 13.26 -1.73 -9.17
CA PHE A 46 12.72 -3.05 -9.47
C PHE A 46 13.82 -4.10 -9.66
N ASP A 47 14.98 -3.72 -10.21
CA ASP A 47 16.12 -4.62 -10.39
C ASP A 47 16.99 -4.76 -9.12
N LYS A 48 16.77 -3.92 -8.11
CA LYS A 48 17.61 -3.85 -6.90
C LYS A 48 16.87 -4.43 -5.70
N ARG A 49 16.94 -5.75 -5.54
CA ARG A 49 16.35 -6.49 -4.41
C ARG A 49 16.69 -5.90 -3.03
N HIS A 50 17.90 -5.36 -2.86
CA HIS A 50 18.31 -4.72 -1.61
C HIS A 50 17.54 -3.43 -1.28
N GLN A 51 17.08 -2.69 -2.30
CA GLN A 51 16.28 -1.47 -2.11
C GLN A 51 14.87 -1.83 -1.66
N LEU A 52 14.22 -2.81 -2.30
CA LEU A 52 12.93 -3.34 -1.86
C LEU A 52 12.98 -3.83 -0.41
N GLU A 53 14.00 -4.59 -0.03
CA GLU A 53 14.16 -5.07 1.35
C GLU A 53 14.43 -3.92 2.34
N SER A 54 15.19 -2.89 1.95
CA SER A 54 15.42 -1.70 2.77
C SER A 54 14.13 -0.91 2.99
N THR A 55 13.32 -0.73 1.95
CA THR A 55 12.01 -0.07 2.02
C THR A 55 11.06 -0.87 2.90
N ARG A 56 10.96 -2.19 2.71
CA ARG A 56 10.15 -3.08 3.56
C ARG A 56 10.49 -2.92 5.03
N ARG A 57 11.78 -3.01 5.40
CA ARG A 57 12.23 -2.84 6.79
C ARG A 57 11.88 -1.46 7.36
N THR A 58 11.93 -0.42 6.53
CA THR A 58 11.57 0.94 6.93
C THR A 58 10.07 1.02 7.23
N LEU A 59 9.22 0.47 6.36
CA LEU A 59 7.77 0.43 6.54
C LEU A 59 7.38 -0.39 7.79
N GLU A 60 7.96 -1.58 7.98
CA GLU A 60 7.75 -2.38 9.19
C GLU A 60 8.19 -1.64 10.47
N SER A 61 9.32 -0.91 10.41
CA SER A 61 9.72 -0.05 11.53
C SER A 61 8.68 1.04 11.79
N MET A 62 8.11 1.65 10.76
CA MET A 62 7.08 2.68 10.90
C MET A 62 5.78 2.14 11.48
N VAL A 63 5.39 0.92 11.10
CA VAL A 63 4.26 0.18 11.69
C VAL A 63 4.52 -0.10 13.16
N ALA A 64 5.68 -0.63 13.52
CA ALA A 64 6.06 -0.85 14.92
C ALA A 64 6.10 0.46 15.74
N GLY A 65 6.28 1.61 15.08
CA GLY A 65 6.22 2.93 15.70
C GLY A 65 4.85 3.60 15.66
N GLY A 66 3.80 2.93 15.19
CA GLY A 66 2.43 3.44 15.12
C GLY A 66 2.20 4.55 14.09
N LEU A 67 3.13 4.75 13.15
CA LEU A 67 2.96 5.76 12.09
C LEU A 67 2.18 5.25 10.89
N LEU A 68 2.18 3.94 10.68
CA LEU A 68 1.50 3.26 9.59
C LEU A 68 0.79 2.02 10.15
N GLU A 69 -0.24 1.56 9.43
CA GLU A 69 -0.88 0.27 9.66
C GLU A 69 -0.53 -0.71 8.54
N ARG A 70 -0.27 -1.96 8.92
CA ARG A 70 -0.03 -3.07 8.00
C ARG A 70 -1.35 -3.74 7.68
N VAL A 71 -1.82 -3.60 6.45
CA VAL A 71 -3.04 -4.24 5.95
C VAL A 71 -2.66 -5.43 5.09
N THR A 72 -3.26 -6.58 5.37
CA THR A 72 -3.09 -7.78 4.53
C THR A 72 -4.30 -7.88 3.61
N VAL A 73 -4.09 -7.71 2.31
CA VAL A 73 -5.14 -7.70 1.30
C VAL A 73 -5.02 -8.96 0.45
N TYR A 74 -6.16 -9.56 0.13
CA TYR A 74 -6.24 -10.68 -0.80
C TYR A 74 -6.52 -10.11 -2.19
N GLU A 75 -5.56 -10.22 -3.11
CA GLU A 75 -5.66 -9.60 -4.44
C GLU A 75 -5.57 -10.66 -5.53
N SER A 76 -6.48 -10.60 -6.49
CA SER A 76 -6.34 -11.32 -7.73
C SER A 76 -5.29 -10.64 -8.62
N ARG A 77 -4.29 -11.41 -9.05
CA ARG A 77 -3.29 -10.98 -10.02
C ARG A 77 -3.43 -11.83 -11.28
N GLN A 78 -3.36 -11.17 -12.43
CA GLN A 78 -3.23 -11.87 -13.69
C GLN A 78 -1.85 -12.50 -13.78
N ILE A 79 -1.82 -13.81 -14.02
CA ILE A 79 -0.61 -14.56 -14.29
C ILE A 79 -0.28 -14.36 -15.77
N LYS A 80 1.01 -14.29 -16.11
CA LYS A 80 1.51 -14.10 -17.49
C LYS A 80 0.93 -15.11 -18.51
N SER A 81 0.41 -16.25 -18.05
CA SER A 81 -0.19 -17.31 -18.88
C SER A 81 -1.71 -17.19 -19.06
N GLY A 82 -2.33 -16.05 -18.71
CA GLY A 82 -3.76 -15.81 -18.93
C GLY A 82 -4.70 -16.39 -17.88
N GLY A 83 -4.19 -16.76 -16.70
CA GLY A 83 -4.99 -17.15 -15.54
C GLY A 83 -5.06 -16.04 -14.50
N GLU A 84 -5.97 -16.16 -13.54
CA GLU A 84 -6.03 -15.31 -12.35
C GLU A 84 -5.53 -16.12 -11.15
N THR A 85 -4.54 -15.60 -10.43
CA THR A 85 -4.08 -16.20 -9.17
C THR A 85 -4.35 -15.23 -8.05
N SER A 86 -4.81 -15.73 -6.92
CA SER A 86 -4.95 -14.91 -5.72
C SER A 86 -3.66 -14.91 -4.92
N ALA A 87 -3.19 -13.71 -4.56
CA ALA A 87 -2.00 -13.52 -3.75
C ALA A 87 -2.34 -12.67 -2.53
N THR A 88 -1.84 -13.10 -1.38
CA THR A 88 -1.87 -12.30 -0.16
C THR A 88 -0.79 -11.22 -0.26
N VAL A 89 -1.20 -9.96 -0.35
CA VAL A 89 -0.30 -8.81 -0.48
C VAL A 89 -0.33 -7.99 0.80
N VAL A 90 0.86 -7.57 1.25
CA VAL A 90 1.00 -6.66 2.39
C VAL A 90 1.03 -5.23 1.87
N ARG A 91 0.10 -4.41 2.36
CA ARG A 91 -0.01 -2.99 2.07
C ARG A 91 0.12 -2.16 3.34
N TYR A 92 0.50 -0.91 3.20
CA TYR A 92 0.76 0.03 4.29
C TYR A 92 -0.08 1.28 4.11
N GLY A 93 -0.85 1.64 5.13
CA GLY A 93 -1.73 2.81 5.16
C GLY A 93 -1.48 3.69 6.37
N LEU A 94 -2.07 4.89 6.41
CA LEU A 94 -2.12 5.67 7.64
C LEU A 94 -3.06 5.00 8.65
N PRO A 95 -2.75 5.08 9.95
CA PRO A 95 -3.61 4.50 10.99
C PRO A 95 -5.01 5.10 10.96
N GLY A 96 -6.02 4.24 11.10
CA GLY A 96 -7.43 4.66 11.09
C GLY A 96 -8.02 4.89 9.70
N GLN A 97 -7.28 4.59 8.62
CA GLN A 97 -7.84 4.53 7.27
C GLN A 97 -8.39 3.12 6.98
N CYS A 98 -9.72 2.98 7.03
CA CYS A 98 -10.40 1.78 6.54
C CYS A 98 -10.61 1.87 5.02
N ALA A 99 -9.95 1.00 4.26
CA ALA A 99 -10.23 0.82 2.83
C ALA A 99 -11.35 -0.22 2.67
N VAL A 100 -12.53 0.22 2.23
CA VAL A 100 -13.63 -0.67 1.83
C VAL A 100 -13.38 -1.07 0.38
N VAL A 101 -13.20 -2.36 0.13
CA VAL A 101 -13.06 -2.91 -1.22
C VAL A 101 -14.36 -3.59 -1.60
N ARG A 102 -14.81 -3.39 -2.85
CA ARG A 102 -15.98 -4.11 -3.38
C ARG A 102 -15.64 -5.58 -3.50
N ASP A 103 -16.41 -6.42 -2.84
CA ASP A 103 -16.34 -7.85 -3.07
C ASP A 103 -16.99 -8.18 -4.41
N ASN A 104 -16.19 -8.66 -5.36
CA ASN A 104 -16.67 -9.12 -6.66
C ASN A 104 -16.82 -10.66 -6.71
N GLY A 105 -16.48 -11.36 -5.61
CA GLY A 105 -16.38 -12.81 -5.56
C GLY A 105 -17.49 -13.52 -4.78
N GLY A 106 -18.40 -12.79 -4.14
CA GLY A 106 -19.49 -13.39 -3.34
C GLY A 106 -18.96 -14.13 -2.12
N ALA A 107 -17.99 -13.56 -1.42
CA ALA A 107 -17.44 -14.11 -0.20
C ALA A 107 -18.46 -14.01 0.94
N ASP A 108 -18.60 -15.10 1.70
CA ASP A 108 -19.54 -15.31 2.83
C ASP A 108 -19.37 -14.33 4.02
N LYS A 109 -18.50 -13.31 3.89
CA LYS A 109 -18.18 -12.29 4.89
C LYS A 109 -18.14 -10.88 4.31
N ALA A 110 -18.74 -10.65 3.15
CA ALA A 110 -18.91 -9.30 2.63
C ALA A 110 -19.76 -8.45 3.59
N ILE A 111 -19.41 -7.17 3.69
CA ILE A 111 -20.24 -6.20 4.42
C ILE A 111 -21.45 -5.92 3.53
N ASP A 112 -22.63 -6.31 3.98
CA ASP A 112 -23.88 -6.05 3.26
C ASP A 112 -24.37 -4.62 3.53
N GLY A 113 -24.93 -3.97 2.50
CA GLY A 113 -25.47 -2.60 2.57
C GLY A 113 -24.83 -1.58 1.62
N GLU A 114 -25.42 -0.38 1.57
CA GLU A 114 -24.93 0.73 0.75
C GLU A 114 -23.74 1.44 1.42
N CYS A 115 -22.67 1.66 0.66
CA CYS A 115 -21.52 2.46 1.08
C CYS A 115 -21.79 3.94 0.80
N TRP A 116 -21.81 4.78 1.83
CA TRP A 116 -21.78 6.23 1.70
C TRP A 116 -20.45 6.79 2.22
N ARG A 117 -19.78 7.59 1.39
CA ARG A 117 -18.60 8.34 1.81
C ARG A 117 -19.07 9.62 2.50
N VAL A 118 -18.89 9.71 3.81
CA VAL A 118 -19.14 10.96 4.55
C VAL A 118 -18.03 11.94 4.20
N SER A 119 -18.39 13.02 3.52
CA SER A 119 -17.53 14.14 3.14
C SER A 119 -17.35 15.14 4.28
#